data_AF-A0A958R9N0-F1
#
_entry.id   AF-A0A958R9N0-F1
#
_cell.length_a   1.000
_cell.length_b   1.000
_cell.length_c   1.000
_cell.angle_alpha   90.00
_cell.angle_beta   90.00
_cell.angle_gamma   90.00
#
_symmetry.space_group_name_H-M   'P 1'
#
loop_
_entity.id
_entity.type
_entity.pdbx_description
1 polymer ?
#
loop_
_entity_poly.entity_id
_entity_poly.type
_entity_poly.pdbx_seq_one_letter_code
_entity_poly.pdbx_strand_id
1 'polypeptide(L)'
;MGKQWIFLAVCLLTVLSVKSQYVIQNPIELENLKKLPQEKVFVHHSGPLVFVGEYLKYAFYCFNTQSNKLSDISYVGYVALVNERGEYLLEQKIPLEEGLAQGDFFINTNVPSGNYKLLAYTQWMKNNGLDQVFKGDLVIINPYQVDQSGLLQKETGEEVLQEPMTSTEQVMDSSIVQVRMGKTAYGSREKVKFTLRNYKAALGKGNYTLRIQKKSPFSVAPSMNAMEFVPAYLNVAKQIENEVGNYIFLPEQQGELFFGKAVDSETGNPSAGTRVVMSIPGDPYFLESVKTNADGGFYVYVHDEYKNAQALFQTDDDSRVRLEFGTPKELDVSGLTFQKFELKRAFAEAIKERSVHNQIENQFFFLKLYFFIV
;
A
#
# COMPACT_ATOMS: atom_id res chain seq x y z
N MET A 1 -17.78 43.96 -47.92
CA MET A 1 -17.00 43.59 -46.72
C MET A 1 -17.95 43.38 -45.56
N GLY A 2 -18.38 42.15 -45.29
CA GLY A 2 -19.17 41.80 -44.10
C GLY A 2 -18.36 40.82 -43.26
N LYS A 3 -17.92 41.22 -42.06
CA LYS A 3 -17.19 40.36 -41.12
C LYS A 3 -18.18 39.41 -40.47
N GLN A 4 -18.12 38.12 -40.79
CA GLN A 4 -18.78 37.06 -40.04
C GLN A 4 -17.92 36.72 -38.82
N TRP A 5 -18.51 36.79 -37.63
CA TRP A 5 -17.89 36.34 -36.39
C TRP A 5 -18.28 34.88 -36.16
N ILE A 6 -17.31 33.98 -36.20
CA ILE A 6 -17.47 32.59 -35.78
C ILE A 6 -17.23 32.56 -34.27
N PHE A 7 -18.30 32.39 -33.49
CA PHE A 7 -18.19 32.06 -32.08
C PHE A 7 -17.83 30.57 -31.96
N LEU A 8 -16.57 30.29 -31.64
CA LEU A 8 -16.11 28.95 -31.29
C LEU A 8 -16.54 28.69 -29.84
N ALA A 9 -17.67 28.01 -29.65
CA ALA A 9 -18.08 27.52 -28.34
C ALA A 9 -17.19 26.32 -27.96
N VAL A 10 -16.18 26.56 -27.12
CA VAL A 10 -15.39 25.50 -26.49
C VAL A 10 -16.27 24.89 -25.39
N CYS A 11 -16.93 23.78 -25.71
CA CYS A 11 -17.56 22.93 -24.69
C CYS A 11 -16.45 22.36 -23.80
N LEU A 12 -16.31 22.93 -22.60
CA LEU A 12 -15.57 22.32 -21.51
C LEU A 12 -16.28 21.00 -21.17
N LEU A 13 -15.76 19.87 -21.66
CA LEU A 13 -16.12 18.55 -21.18
C LEU A 13 -15.63 18.45 -19.73
N THR A 14 -16.47 18.89 -18.79
CA THR A 14 -16.29 18.56 -17.39
C THR A 14 -16.46 17.06 -17.27
N VAL A 15 -15.35 16.34 -17.12
CA VAL A 15 -15.37 14.94 -16.70
C VAL A 15 -15.99 14.93 -15.30
N LEU A 16 -17.30 14.71 -15.24
CA LEU A 16 -17.99 14.45 -13.98
C LEU A 16 -17.47 13.09 -13.51
N SER A 17 -16.54 13.11 -12.56
CA SER A 17 -16.12 11.91 -11.87
C SER A 17 -17.33 11.33 -11.15
N VAL A 18 -17.85 10.24 -11.70
CA VAL A 18 -18.97 9.52 -11.11
C VAL A 18 -18.49 8.93 -9.79
N LYS A 19 -19.06 9.42 -8.70
CA LYS A 19 -18.78 8.92 -7.36
C LYS A 19 -19.56 7.63 -7.18
N SER A 20 -18.87 6.50 -7.24
CA SER A 20 -19.45 5.16 -7.11
C SER A 20 -19.30 4.57 -5.71
N GLN A 21 -18.97 5.39 -4.72
CA GLN A 21 -18.79 4.96 -3.34
C GLN A 21 -20.14 4.78 -2.63
N TYR A 22 -20.22 3.78 -1.76
CA TYR A 22 -21.44 3.45 -1.02
C TYR A 22 -21.82 4.59 -0.06
N VAL A 23 -23.11 4.91 0.03
CA VAL A 23 -23.65 5.96 0.90
C VAL A 23 -24.49 5.31 1.99
N ILE A 24 -24.26 5.70 3.24
CA ILE A 24 -25.01 5.21 4.39
C ILE A 24 -26.44 5.74 4.31
N GLN A 25 -27.43 4.85 4.21
CA GLN A 25 -28.81 5.20 3.91
C GLN A 25 -29.62 5.58 5.14
N ASN A 26 -29.37 4.93 6.29
CA ASN A 26 -30.19 5.12 7.49
C ASN A 26 -29.42 4.86 8.80
N PRO A 27 -29.98 5.27 9.96
CA PRO A 27 -29.32 5.09 11.25
C PRO A 27 -29.10 3.64 11.68
N ILE A 28 -29.98 2.71 11.29
CA ILE A 28 -29.85 1.28 11.65
C ILE A 28 -28.63 0.68 10.96
N GLU A 29 -28.44 1.01 9.69
CA GLU A 29 -27.25 0.65 8.94
C GLU A 29 -25.98 1.23 9.57
N LEU A 30 -25.98 2.51 9.94
CA LEU A 30 -24.85 3.13 10.63
C LEU A 30 -24.51 2.40 11.93
N GLU A 31 -25.51 2.02 12.73
CA GLU A 31 -25.29 1.23 13.95
C GLU A 31 -24.69 -0.15 13.65
N ASN A 32 -25.14 -0.81 12.59
CA ASN A 32 -24.57 -2.10 12.19
C ASN A 32 -23.12 -1.96 11.73
N LEU A 33 -22.79 -0.89 10.99
CA LEU A 33 -21.43 -0.60 10.58
C LEU A 33 -20.51 -0.25 11.77
N LYS A 34 -21.04 0.44 12.79
CA LYS A 34 -20.30 0.71 14.05
C LYS A 34 -20.00 -0.54 14.87
N LYS A 35 -20.75 -1.64 14.66
CA LYS A 35 -20.45 -2.94 15.30
C LYS A 35 -19.26 -3.64 14.65
N LEU A 36 -18.92 -3.31 13.41
CA LEU A 36 -17.73 -3.86 12.75
C LEU A 36 -16.47 -3.23 13.38
N PRO A 37 -15.54 -4.04 13.89
CA PRO A 37 -14.30 -3.53 14.45
C PRO A 37 -13.48 -2.79 13.40
N GLN A 38 -12.73 -1.78 13.83
CA GLN A 38 -11.71 -1.19 12.98
C GLN A 38 -10.52 -2.14 12.83
N GLU A 39 -9.74 -1.90 11.80
CA GLU A 39 -8.51 -2.62 11.53
C GLU A 39 -7.31 -1.68 11.65
N LYS A 40 -6.15 -2.24 11.95
CA LYS A 40 -4.89 -1.49 11.99
C LYS A 40 -3.73 -2.39 11.55
N VAL A 41 -2.87 -1.84 10.70
CA VAL A 41 -1.82 -2.60 10.03
C VAL A 41 -0.46 -2.29 10.62
N PHE A 42 0.39 -3.31 10.67
CA PHE A 42 1.82 -3.21 10.90
C PHE A 42 2.57 -3.87 9.75
N VAL A 43 3.69 -3.27 9.35
CA VAL A 43 4.53 -3.83 8.29
C VAL A 43 5.99 -3.87 8.73
N HIS A 44 6.58 -5.07 8.66
CA HIS A 44 8.03 -5.19 8.63
C HIS A 44 8.50 -5.03 7.18
N HIS A 45 9.55 -4.25 6.93
CA HIS A 45 10.10 -4.07 5.59
C HIS A 45 11.63 -4.06 5.53
N SER A 46 12.19 -4.25 4.33
CA SER A 46 13.65 -4.25 4.09
C SER A 46 14.28 -2.86 3.99
N GLY A 47 13.49 -1.78 3.89
CA GLY A 47 13.93 -0.37 4.03
C GLY A 47 14.52 -0.06 5.42
N PRO A 48 15.04 1.14 5.71
CA PRO A 48 14.42 2.41 5.33
C PRO A 48 15.12 3.11 4.16
N LEU A 49 16.09 2.45 3.51
CA LEU A 49 16.73 2.99 2.31
C LEU A 49 16.94 1.90 1.26
N VAL A 50 16.40 2.16 0.08
CA VAL A 50 16.42 1.27 -1.09
C VAL A 50 16.93 2.02 -2.32
N PHE A 51 17.51 1.28 -3.26
CA PHE A 51 17.89 1.82 -4.56
C PHE A 51 16.84 1.45 -5.59
N VAL A 52 16.69 2.27 -6.63
CA VAL A 52 15.90 1.86 -7.78
C VAL A 52 16.52 0.62 -8.44
N GLY A 53 15.69 -0.27 -8.96
CA GLY A 53 16.09 -1.61 -9.41
C GLY A 53 16.17 -2.65 -8.29
N GLU A 54 15.93 -2.28 -7.03
CA GLU A 54 15.84 -3.24 -5.92
C GLU A 54 14.39 -3.58 -5.58
N TYR A 55 14.22 -4.71 -4.88
CA TYR A 55 12.96 -5.12 -4.29
C TYR A 55 12.88 -4.70 -2.81
N LEU A 56 11.90 -3.88 -2.46
CA LEU A 56 11.50 -3.65 -1.07
C LEU A 56 10.62 -4.82 -0.63
N LYS A 57 11.16 -5.70 0.22
CA LYS A 57 10.43 -6.85 0.76
C LYS A 57 9.69 -6.45 2.02
N TYR A 58 8.52 -7.02 2.23
CA TYR A 58 7.72 -6.74 3.42
C TYR A 58 6.90 -7.93 3.91
N ALA A 59 6.59 -7.91 5.20
CA ALA A 59 5.61 -8.76 5.85
C ALA A 59 4.54 -7.87 6.47
N PHE A 60 3.27 -8.17 6.18
CA PHE A 60 2.10 -7.38 6.48
C PHE A 60 1.24 -8.10 7.54
N TYR A 61 0.82 -7.36 8.54
CA TYR A 61 0.02 -7.85 9.66
C TYR A 61 -1.18 -6.92 9.85
N CYS A 62 -2.37 -7.41 9.56
CA CYS A 62 -3.63 -6.74 9.82
C CYS A 62 -4.21 -7.24 11.14
N PHE A 63 -4.54 -6.32 12.04
CA PHE A 63 -5.10 -6.63 13.33
C PHE A 63 -6.47 -5.98 13.50
N ASN A 64 -7.31 -6.62 14.29
CA ASN A 64 -8.59 -6.09 14.76
C ASN A 64 -8.36 -5.21 16.00
N THR A 65 -8.85 -3.98 15.99
CA THR A 65 -8.55 -2.98 17.05
C THR A 65 -9.28 -3.22 18.36
N GLN A 66 -10.31 -4.07 18.37
CA GLN A 66 -11.05 -4.44 19.57
C GLN A 66 -10.46 -5.68 20.25
N SER A 67 -10.10 -6.71 19.46
CA SER A 67 -9.61 -7.98 19.98
C SER A 67 -8.08 -8.07 20.08
N ASN A 68 -7.35 -7.18 19.39
CA ASN A 68 -5.90 -7.21 19.22
C ASN A 68 -5.37 -8.51 18.60
N LYS A 69 -6.24 -9.28 17.94
CA LYS A 69 -5.87 -10.46 17.15
C LYS A 69 -5.74 -10.09 15.68
N LEU A 70 -5.19 -11.00 14.88
CA LEU A 70 -5.22 -10.85 13.43
C LEU A 70 -6.67 -10.69 12.95
N SER A 71 -6.87 -9.80 11.99
CA SER A 71 -8.19 -9.49 11.45
C SER A 71 -8.60 -10.50 10.38
N ASP A 72 -9.86 -10.90 10.41
CA ASP A 72 -10.55 -11.70 9.40
C ASP A 72 -11.58 -10.88 8.59
N ILE A 73 -11.56 -9.55 8.75
CA ILE A 73 -12.55 -8.65 8.13
C ILE A 73 -12.20 -8.38 6.66
N SER A 74 -10.96 -7.96 6.38
CA SER A 74 -10.51 -7.63 5.03
C SER A 74 -9.69 -8.76 4.42
N TYR A 75 -10.06 -9.15 3.20
CA TYR A 75 -9.34 -10.05 2.32
C TYR A 75 -8.22 -9.34 1.53
N VAL A 76 -8.33 -8.01 1.31
CA VAL A 76 -7.35 -7.26 0.52
C VAL A 76 -6.63 -6.23 1.38
N GLY A 77 -5.29 -6.30 1.36
CA GLY A 77 -4.39 -5.27 1.86
C GLY A 77 -3.81 -4.44 0.72
N TYR A 78 -3.44 -3.21 1.03
CA TYR A 78 -2.82 -2.26 0.11
C TYR A 78 -1.46 -1.87 0.65
N VAL A 79 -0.45 -1.86 -0.22
CA VAL A 79 0.88 -1.31 0.06
C VAL A 79 1.19 -0.28 -1.01
N ALA A 80 1.36 0.98 -0.59
CA ALA A 80 1.52 2.10 -1.51
C ALA A 80 2.77 2.92 -1.18
N LEU A 81 3.38 3.49 -2.22
CA LEU A 81 4.51 4.39 -2.13
C LEU A 81 4.06 5.79 -2.52
N VAL A 82 4.15 6.73 -1.57
CA VAL A 82 3.70 8.11 -1.74
C VAL A 82 4.88 9.06 -1.59
N ASN A 83 4.98 10.07 -2.48
CA ASN A 83 6.05 11.06 -2.43
C ASN A 83 5.66 12.30 -1.59
N GLU A 84 6.60 13.23 -1.39
CA GLU A 84 6.38 14.45 -0.60
C GLU A 84 5.31 15.39 -1.16
N ARG A 85 4.89 15.20 -2.42
CA ARG A 85 3.80 15.96 -3.06
C ARG A 85 2.43 15.32 -2.83
N GLY A 86 2.38 14.17 -2.14
CA GLY A 86 1.15 13.39 -1.95
C GLY A 86 0.78 12.54 -3.17
N GLU A 87 1.68 12.38 -4.14
CA GLU A 87 1.42 11.57 -5.33
C GLU A 87 1.71 10.10 -5.03
N TYR A 88 0.76 9.22 -5.37
CA TYR A 88 0.92 7.77 -5.36
C TYR A 88 1.77 7.35 -6.56
N LEU A 89 2.99 6.88 -6.31
CA LEU A 89 3.88 6.42 -7.39
C LEU A 89 3.61 4.97 -7.78
N LEU A 90 3.25 4.15 -6.80
CA LEU A 90 2.90 2.75 -7.02
C LEU A 90 2.01 2.30 -5.86
N GLU A 91 1.00 1.49 -6.17
CA GLU A 91 0.12 0.84 -5.20
C GLU A 91 -0.05 -0.63 -5.61
N GLN A 92 0.12 -1.52 -4.64
CA GLN A 92 -0.02 -2.96 -4.82
C GLN A 92 -1.13 -3.47 -3.89
N LYS A 93 -2.05 -4.24 -4.47
CA LYS A 93 -3.02 -5.03 -3.71
C LYS A 93 -2.42 -6.39 -3.38
N ILE A 94 -2.63 -6.87 -2.16
CA ILE A 94 -2.19 -8.18 -1.69
C ILE A 94 -3.36 -8.92 -1.03
N PRO A 95 -3.54 -10.22 -1.31
CA PRO A 95 -4.50 -11.03 -0.57
C PRO A 95 -3.99 -11.22 0.87
N LEU A 96 -4.90 -11.13 1.83
CA LEU A 96 -4.66 -11.37 3.24
C LEU A 96 -5.19 -12.75 3.62
N GLU A 97 -4.30 -13.60 4.11
CA GLU A 97 -4.64 -14.90 4.67
C GLU A 97 -4.67 -14.78 6.19
N GLU A 98 -5.87 -14.79 6.78
CA GLU A 98 -6.06 -14.60 8.23
C GLU A 98 -5.35 -13.34 8.76
N GLY A 99 -5.44 -12.24 8.01
CA GLY A 99 -4.81 -10.96 8.36
C GLY A 99 -3.29 -10.93 8.15
N LEU A 100 -2.70 -11.94 7.53
CA LEU A 100 -1.27 -11.98 7.19
C LEU A 100 -1.07 -11.88 5.69
N ALA A 101 0.01 -11.22 5.28
CA ALA A 101 0.49 -11.30 3.92
C ALA A 101 2.00 -11.04 3.86
N GLN A 102 2.61 -11.44 2.76
CA GLN A 102 4.00 -11.15 2.44
C GLN A 102 4.10 -10.74 0.98
N GLY A 103 5.06 -9.89 0.68
CA GLY A 103 5.26 -9.43 -0.68
C GLY A 103 6.58 -8.74 -0.88
N ASP A 104 6.82 -8.39 -2.13
CA ASP A 104 7.90 -7.52 -2.50
C ASP A 104 7.44 -6.49 -3.52
N PHE A 105 8.14 -5.36 -3.53
CA PHE A 105 7.82 -4.19 -4.29
C PHE A 105 9.04 -3.78 -5.11
N PHE A 106 8.99 -3.96 -6.42
CA PHE A 106 10.09 -3.56 -7.29
C PHE A 106 10.10 -2.05 -7.50
N ILE A 107 11.18 -1.39 -7.08
CA ILE A 107 11.32 0.06 -7.26
C ILE A 107 11.82 0.34 -8.68
N ASN A 108 10.96 0.85 -9.55
CA ASN A 108 11.34 1.11 -10.94
C ASN A 108 12.39 2.24 -11.06
N THR A 109 13.27 2.11 -12.05
CA THR A 109 14.31 3.09 -12.43
C THR A 109 13.80 4.49 -12.81
N ASN A 110 12.51 4.65 -13.08
CA ASN A 110 11.89 5.97 -13.32
C ASN A 110 11.58 6.73 -12.02
N VAL A 111 11.56 6.06 -10.85
CA VAL A 111 11.30 6.69 -9.56
C VAL A 111 12.46 7.63 -9.19
N PRO A 112 12.22 8.93 -8.94
CA PRO A 112 13.29 9.86 -8.58
C PRO A 112 13.92 9.60 -7.22
N SER A 113 15.13 10.10 -7.01
CA SER A 113 15.71 10.19 -5.67
C SER A 113 14.86 11.08 -4.77
N GLY A 114 14.57 10.65 -3.54
CA GLY A 114 13.75 11.43 -2.61
C GLY A 114 13.38 10.71 -1.32
N ASN A 115 12.64 11.41 -0.48
CA ASN A 115 12.00 10.84 0.70
C ASN A 115 10.55 10.49 0.38
N TYR A 116 10.13 9.31 0.82
CA TYR A 116 8.84 8.72 0.51
C TYR A 116 8.19 8.17 1.78
N LYS A 117 6.87 7.97 1.69
CA LYS A 117 6.11 7.23 2.68
C LYS A 117 5.69 5.89 2.10
N LEU A 118 6.03 4.82 2.80
CA LEU A 118 5.40 3.52 2.62
C LEU A 118 4.12 3.50 3.45
N LEU A 119 2.97 3.43 2.77
CA LEU A 119 1.67 3.28 3.39
C LEU A 119 1.24 1.83 3.30
N ALA A 120 0.63 1.32 4.36
CA ALA A 120 -0.01 0.01 4.32
C ALA A 120 -1.35 0.03 5.08
N TYR A 121 -2.40 -0.43 4.42
CA TYR A 121 -3.77 -0.28 4.91
C TYR A 121 -4.74 -1.29 4.27
N THR A 122 -5.95 -1.41 4.82
CA THR A 122 -7.09 -2.05 4.16
C THR A 122 -8.08 -0.99 3.70
N GLN A 123 -8.98 -1.32 2.77
CA GLN A 123 -10.00 -0.37 2.30
C GLN A 123 -10.86 0.16 3.47
N TRP A 124 -11.12 -0.66 4.48
CA TRP A 124 -11.87 -0.31 5.68
C TRP A 124 -11.23 0.81 6.50
N MET A 125 -9.89 0.85 6.59
CA MET A 125 -9.16 1.87 7.35
C MET A 125 -9.33 3.29 6.80
N LYS A 126 -9.67 3.43 5.51
CA LYS A 126 -9.84 4.75 4.88
C LYS A 126 -10.95 5.59 5.54
N ASN A 127 -11.90 4.95 6.23
CA ASN A 127 -13.00 5.64 6.91
C ASN A 127 -12.57 6.47 8.12
N ASN A 128 -11.41 6.16 8.73
CA ASN A 128 -10.89 6.85 9.90
C ASN A 128 -9.53 7.50 9.61
N GLY A 129 -9.18 7.65 8.32
CA GLY A 129 -8.03 8.44 7.86
C GLY A 129 -6.64 7.88 8.21
N LEU A 130 -5.64 8.77 8.16
CA LEU A 130 -4.22 8.43 8.32
C LEU A 130 -3.85 7.87 9.70
N ASP A 131 -4.71 8.02 10.69
CA ASP A 131 -4.47 7.51 12.05
C ASP A 131 -4.66 5.99 12.13
N GLN A 132 -5.41 5.38 11.22
CA GLN A 132 -5.53 3.92 11.11
C GLN A 132 -4.50 3.27 10.18
N VAL A 133 -3.79 4.05 9.40
CA VAL A 133 -2.87 3.53 8.38
C VAL A 133 -1.46 3.34 8.93
N PHE A 134 -0.77 2.31 8.48
CA PHE A 134 0.68 2.16 8.73
C PHE A 134 1.45 3.16 7.89
N LYS A 135 2.47 3.80 8.48
CA LYS A 135 3.28 4.83 7.85
C LYS A 135 4.75 4.55 8.16
N GLY A 136 5.51 4.12 7.15
CA GLY A 136 6.96 3.94 7.23
C GLY A 136 7.70 4.98 6.40
N ASP A 137 8.75 5.59 6.95
CA ASP A 137 9.64 6.44 6.17
C ASP A 137 10.58 5.60 5.29
N LEU A 138 10.72 6.00 4.03
CA LEU A 138 11.54 5.32 3.04
C LEU A 138 12.33 6.32 2.19
N VAL A 139 13.64 6.13 2.12
CA VAL A 139 14.53 6.88 1.24
C VAL A 139 14.77 6.05 -0.02
N ILE A 140 14.58 6.66 -1.18
CA ILE A 140 14.92 6.03 -2.46
C ILE A 140 16.08 6.80 -3.08
N ILE A 141 17.13 6.07 -3.45
CA ILE A 141 18.28 6.62 -4.19
C ILE A 141 18.23 6.09 -5.63
N ASN A 142 18.16 7.01 -6.58
CA ASN A 142 18.26 6.72 -8.00
C ASN A 142 19.61 7.26 -8.55
N PRO A 143 20.66 6.43 -8.63
CA PRO A 143 21.95 6.86 -9.14
C PRO A 143 21.99 7.02 -10.68
N TYR A 144 20.91 6.67 -11.38
CA TYR A 144 20.82 6.70 -12.85
C TYR A 144 20.23 8.01 -13.38
N GLN A 145 19.73 8.87 -12.50
CA GLN A 145 19.22 10.19 -12.85
C GLN A 145 20.24 11.27 -12.49
N VAL A 146 20.34 12.29 -13.35
CA VAL A 146 21.22 13.44 -13.10
C VAL A 146 20.66 14.31 -11.97
N ASP A 147 19.35 14.48 -11.92
CA ASP A 147 18.68 15.27 -10.90
C ASP A 147 18.64 14.52 -9.56
N GLN A 148 19.37 15.04 -8.58
CA GLN A 148 19.39 14.56 -7.20
C GLN A 148 18.80 15.58 -6.22
N SER A 149 18.13 16.62 -6.72
CA SER A 149 17.63 17.75 -5.94
C SER A 149 16.68 17.34 -4.81
N GLY A 150 15.99 16.19 -4.94
CA GLY A 150 15.11 15.64 -3.90
C GLY A 150 15.84 15.20 -2.61
N LEU A 151 17.16 15.01 -2.65
CA LEU A 151 17.99 14.59 -1.51
C LEU A 151 19.15 15.55 -1.21
N LEU A 152 19.27 16.65 -1.93
CA LEU A 152 20.28 17.69 -1.70
C LEU A 152 19.65 18.84 -0.90
N GLN A 153 20.41 19.48 0.00
CA GLN A 153 19.94 20.68 0.68
C GLN A 153 19.58 21.75 -0.35
N LYS A 154 18.39 22.34 -0.20
CA LYS A 154 18.09 23.62 -0.84
C LYS A 154 18.84 24.69 -0.04
N GLU A 155 19.64 25.52 -0.71
CA GLU A 155 20.34 26.68 -0.12
C GLU A 155 19.38 27.80 0.34
N THR A 156 18.24 27.47 0.93
CA THR A 156 17.43 28.45 1.67
C THR A 156 18.10 28.66 3.02
N GLY A 157 18.72 29.83 3.19
CA GLY A 157 19.49 30.27 4.36
C GLY A 157 18.69 30.45 5.66
N GLU A 158 17.80 29.51 5.97
CA GLU A 158 17.34 29.28 7.33
C GLU A 158 18.05 28.04 7.84
N GLU A 159 19.07 28.25 8.67
CA GLU A 159 19.56 27.21 9.58
C GLU A 159 18.42 26.85 10.53
N VAL A 160 17.52 25.96 10.07
CA VAL A 160 16.74 25.16 11.01
C VAL A 160 17.78 24.33 11.73
N LEU A 161 18.03 24.67 12.99
CA LEU A 161 18.81 23.88 13.92
C LEU A 161 18.25 22.45 13.86
N GLN A 162 18.88 21.60 13.05
CA GLN A 162 18.67 20.18 13.14
C GLN A 162 19.21 19.81 14.51
N GLU A 163 18.30 19.47 15.43
CA GLU A 163 18.74 18.70 16.58
C GLU A 163 19.54 17.52 16.03
N PRO A 164 20.74 17.27 16.58
CA PRO A 164 21.51 16.11 16.16
C PRO A 164 20.56 14.92 16.18
N MET A 165 20.61 14.08 15.15
CA MET A 165 19.96 12.77 15.17
C MET A 165 20.54 12.01 16.34
N THR A 166 19.97 12.25 17.52
CA THR A 166 20.14 11.45 18.70
C THR A 166 19.67 10.09 18.21
N SER A 167 20.57 9.11 18.23
CA SER A 167 20.20 7.72 18.08
C SER A 167 19.04 7.50 19.04
N THR A 168 17.81 7.56 18.52
CA THR A 168 16.64 7.20 19.31
C THR A 168 16.89 5.74 19.59
N GLU A 169 17.29 5.44 20.82
CA GLU A 169 17.49 4.07 21.24
C GLU A 169 16.17 3.38 21.00
N GLN A 170 16.09 2.58 19.93
CA GLN A 170 14.91 1.80 19.65
C GLN A 170 14.64 0.98 20.90
N VAL A 171 13.42 1.08 21.43
CA VAL A 171 13.04 0.42 22.67
C VAL A 171 13.14 -1.09 22.43
N MET A 172 14.26 -1.66 22.83
CA MET A 172 14.57 -3.06 22.61
C MET A 172 14.47 -3.78 23.95
N ASP A 173 13.37 -4.50 24.14
CA ASP A 173 13.30 -5.47 25.23
C ASP A 173 14.13 -6.70 24.85
N SER A 174 15.43 -6.65 25.14
CA SER A 174 16.36 -7.76 24.90
C SER A 174 16.00 -9.04 25.69
N SER A 175 15.01 -8.97 26.59
CA SER A 175 14.56 -10.10 27.42
C SER A 175 13.55 -11.05 26.74
N ILE A 176 13.03 -10.74 25.55
CA ILE A 176 11.96 -11.53 24.91
C ILE A 176 12.53 -12.75 24.17
N VAL A 177 13.44 -12.52 23.22
CA VAL A 177 13.97 -13.54 22.31
C VAL A 177 15.45 -13.30 22.01
N GLN A 178 16.28 -14.34 22.18
CA GLN A 178 17.70 -14.30 21.83
C GLN A 178 17.96 -15.07 20.54
N VAL A 179 18.60 -14.41 19.58
CA VAL A 179 19.18 -15.06 18.40
C VAL A 179 20.63 -15.43 18.70
N ARG A 180 20.98 -16.71 18.58
CA ARG A 180 22.37 -17.17 18.68
C ARG A 180 22.85 -17.68 17.33
N MET A 181 23.94 -17.10 16.84
CA MET A 181 24.62 -17.55 15.63
C MET A 181 25.61 -18.67 15.97
N GLY A 182 25.76 -19.66 15.10
CA GLY A 182 26.77 -20.71 15.28
C GLY A 182 28.21 -20.22 15.09
N LYS A 183 28.40 -19.20 14.24
CA LYS A 183 29.67 -18.53 13.94
C LYS A 183 29.46 -17.04 13.70
N THR A 184 30.54 -16.27 13.83
CA THR A 184 30.59 -14.82 13.55
C THR A 184 31.00 -14.50 12.10
N ALA A 185 31.60 -15.47 11.39
CA ALA A 185 31.97 -15.36 10.00
C ALA A 185 31.61 -16.65 9.26
N TYR A 186 31.16 -16.51 8.01
CA TYR A 186 30.75 -17.60 7.14
C TYR A 186 31.42 -17.41 5.76
N GLY A 187 31.83 -18.51 5.14
CA GLY A 187 32.37 -18.51 3.78
C GLY A 187 31.28 -18.38 2.71
N SER A 188 31.70 -18.15 1.47
CA SER A 188 30.80 -18.10 0.31
C SER A 188 30.01 -19.40 0.18
N ARG A 189 28.67 -19.29 0.09
CA ARG A 189 27.72 -20.42 0.01
C ARG A 189 27.70 -21.34 1.24
N GLU A 190 28.33 -20.95 2.34
CA GLU A 190 28.24 -21.70 3.60
C GLU A 190 26.82 -21.57 4.19
N LYS A 191 26.25 -22.69 4.63
CA LYS A 191 24.95 -22.71 5.30
C LYS A 191 25.03 -22.03 6.66
N VAL A 192 24.32 -20.92 6.81
CA VAL A 192 24.16 -20.22 8.09
C VAL A 192 23.15 -20.96 8.97
N LYS A 193 23.55 -21.30 10.20
CA LYS A 193 22.65 -21.86 11.22
C LYS A 193 22.59 -20.90 12.41
N PHE A 194 21.37 -20.62 12.86
CA PHE A 194 21.12 -19.86 14.08
C PHE A 194 20.06 -20.56 14.92
N THR A 195 20.02 -20.23 16.21
CA THR A 195 18.98 -20.71 17.13
C THR A 195 18.25 -19.53 17.72
N LEU A 196 16.93 -19.61 17.72
CA LEU A 196 16.04 -18.67 18.40
C LEU A 196 15.69 -19.24 19.78
N ARG A 197 15.96 -18.50 20.86
CA ARG A 197 15.57 -18.88 22.22
C ARG A 197 14.54 -17.89 22.76
N ASN A 198 13.37 -18.41 23.12
CA ASN A 198 12.30 -17.65 23.77
C ASN A 198 12.42 -17.79 25.29
N TYR A 199 12.53 -16.66 26.00
CA TYR A 199 12.64 -16.61 27.46
C TYR A 199 11.35 -16.19 28.18
N LYS A 200 10.30 -15.80 27.44
CA LYS A 200 8.99 -15.36 27.97
C LYS A 200 7.89 -16.41 27.88
N ALA A 201 8.24 -17.69 27.68
CA ALA A 201 7.29 -18.80 27.58
C ALA A 201 6.14 -18.50 26.59
N ALA A 202 4.89 -18.54 27.03
CA ALA A 202 3.73 -18.27 26.16
C ALA A 202 3.76 -16.87 25.51
N LEU A 203 4.31 -15.86 26.18
CA LEU A 203 4.40 -14.49 25.66
C LEU A 203 5.46 -14.31 24.57
N GLY A 204 6.37 -15.27 24.41
CA GLY A 204 7.28 -15.33 23.25
C GLY A 204 6.81 -16.33 22.20
N LYS A 205 5.54 -16.75 22.21
CA LYS A 205 4.94 -17.39 21.03
C LYS A 205 4.35 -16.30 20.15
N GLY A 206 4.68 -16.32 18.86
CA GLY A 206 4.20 -15.33 17.91
C GLY A 206 4.84 -15.49 16.54
N ASN A 207 4.48 -14.58 15.65
CA ASN A 207 5.05 -14.48 14.31
C ASN A 207 6.36 -13.69 14.37
N TYR A 208 7.40 -14.22 13.73
CA TYR A 208 8.73 -13.63 13.72
C TYR A 208 9.15 -13.30 12.30
N THR A 209 9.68 -12.10 12.10
CA THR A 209 10.32 -11.73 10.82
C THR A 209 11.83 -11.72 11.00
N LEU A 210 12.54 -12.47 10.18
CA LEU A 210 13.99 -12.43 10.12
C LEU A 210 14.44 -11.58 8.93
N ARG A 211 15.09 -10.46 9.21
CA ARG A 211 15.71 -9.60 8.19
C ARG A 211 17.22 -9.76 8.20
N ILE A 212 17.77 -10.15 7.05
CA ILE A 212 19.21 -10.27 6.83
C ILE A 212 19.63 -9.18 5.86
N GLN A 213 20.60 -8.35 6.26
CA GLN A 213 21.07 -7.24 5.43
C GLN A 213 22.55 -6.94 5.64
N LYS A 214 23.21 -6.46 4.58
CA LYS A 214 24.56 -5.89 4.69
C LYS A 214 24.48 -4.64 5.56
N LYS A 215 25.48 -4.41 6.42
CA LYS A 215 25.58 -3.17 7.18
C LYS A 215 25.67 -2.00 6.20
N SER A 216 24.79 -1.04 6.39
CA SER A 216 24.68 0.15 5.55
C SER A 216 25.61 1.26 6.08
N PRO A 217 26.36 1.95 5.20
CA PRO A 217 27.10 3.17 5.57
C PRO A 217 26.18 4.41 5.63
N PHE A 218 24.94 4.30 5.17
CA PHE A 218 23.97 5.40 5.16
C PHE A 218 23.32 5.57 6.54
N SER A 219 23.35 6.79 7.07
CA SER A 219 22.67 7.16 8.31
C SER A 219 21.22 7.55 8.01
N VAL A 220 20.28 6.62 8.25
CA VAL A 220 18.84 6.81 8.06
C VAL A 220 18.15 6.39 9.36
N ALA A 221 17.08 7.08 9.79
CA ALA A 221 16.41 6.61 11.00
C ALA A 221 15.80 5.23 10.76
N PRO A 222 15.86 4.35 11.75
CA PRO A 222 15.27 3.03 11.64
C PRO A 222 13.75 3.13 11.53
N SER A 223 13.15 2.15 10.85
CA SER A 223 11.70 1.98 10.82
C SER A 223 11.15 1.68 12.20
N MET A 224 9.90 2.08 12.45
CA MET A 224 9.15 1.72 13.66
C MET A 224 9.23 0.22 13.93
N ASN A 225 9.59 -0.16 15.14
CA ASN A 225 9.62 -1.57 15.55
C ASN A 225 8.28 -2.01 16.17
N ALA A 226 8.12 -3.32 16.38
CA ALA A 226 6.88 -3.87 16.94
C ALA A 226 6.56 -3.34 18.35
N MET A 227 7.57 -3.03 19.17
CA MET A 227 7.38 -2.49 20.53
C MET A 227 6.88 -1.05 20.52
N GLU A 228 7.32 -0.26 19.53
CA GLU A 228 6.84 1.10 19.28
C GLU A 228 5.44 1.11 18.64
N PHE A 229 5.10 0.05 17.89
CA PHE A 229 3.79 -0.10 17.27
C PHE A 229 2.66 -0.40 18.27
N VAL A 230 2.89 -1.24 19.29
CA VAL A 230 1.87 -1.61 20.29
C VAL A 230 1.19 -0.40 20.96
N PRO A 231 1.89 0.63 21.48
CA PRO A 231 1.22 1.79 22.07
C PRO A 231 0.44 2.60 21.03
N ALA A 232 0.87 2.63 19.78
CA ALA A 232 0.12 3.24 18.68
C ALA A 232 -1.17 2.47 18.34
N TYR A 233 -1.31 1.22 18.83
CA TYR A 233 -2.48 0.36 18.60
C TYR A 233 -3.61 0.57 19.62
N LEU A 234 -3.31 0.98 20.84
CA LEU A 234 -4.31 1.03 21.92
C LEU A 234 -5.15 2.32 21.93
N ASN A 235 -4.68 3.36 21.26
CA ASN A 235 -5.32 4.69 21.24
C ASN A 235 -6.02 5.04 19.92
N VAL A 236 -6.17 4.08 19.00
CA VAL A 236 -6.90 4.32 17.74
C VAL A 236 -8.40 4.10 17.87
N ALA A 237 -9.16 4.65 16.92
CA ALA A 237 -10.60 4.46 16.86
C ALA A 237 -10.94 2.96 16.77
N LYS A 238 -11.90 2.52 17.59
CA LYS A 238 -12.35 1.12 17.66
C LYS A 238 -13.58 0.84 16.80
N GLN A 239 -14.20 1.90 16.30
CA GLN A 239 -15.41 1.91 15.49
C GLN A 239 -15.30 2.99 14.43
N ILE A 240 -16.16 2.94 13.40
CA ILE A 240 -16.22 4.01 12.42
C ILE A 240 -16.73 5.31 13.02
N GLU A 241 -16.12 6.41 12.59
CA GLU A 241 -16.55 7.77 12.91
C GLU A 241 -17.19 8.38 11.65
N ASN A 242 -18.46 8.07 11.41
CA ASN A 242 -19.19 8.52 10.22
C ASN A 242 -20.67 8.84 10.53
N GLU A 243 -21.34 9.48 9.57
CA GLU A 243 -22.72 9.96 9.68
C GLU A 243 -23.61 9.42 8.55
N VAL A 244 -24.93 9.41 8.75
CA VAL A 244 -25.89 9.02 7.72
C VAL A 244 -25.83 10.01 6.56
N GLY A 245 -25.84 9.51 5.32
CA GLY A 245 -25.69 10.32 4.11
C GLY A 245 -24.25 10.56 3.68
N ASN A 246 -23.26 10.18 4.49
CA ASN A 246 -21.85 10.20 4.08
C ASN A 246 -21.46 8.95 3.30
N TYR A 247 -20.39 9.11 2.51
CA TYR A 247 -19.75 8.00 1.83
C TYR A 247 -18.97 7.12 2.81
N ILE A 248 -18.92 5.83 2.53
CA ILE A 248 -18.16 4.84 3.29
C ILE A 248 -17.38 3.92 2.36
N PHE A 249 -16.17 3.55 2.77
CA PHE A 249 -15.39 2.49 2.16
C PHE A 249 -15.79 1.18 2.81
N LEU A 250 -16.34 0.23 2.06
CA LEU A 250 -16.69 -1.07 2.61
C LEU A 250 -15.42 -1.94 2.73
N PRO A 251 -15.35 -2.86 3.70
CA PRO A 251 -14.27 -3.84 3.73
C PRO A 251 -14.39 -4.81 2.55
N GLU A 252 -13.26 -5.16 1.95
CA GLU A 252 -13.18 -6.16 0.89
C GLU A 252 -13.16 -7.55 1.52
N GLN A 253 -14.31 -8.09 1.92
CA GLN A 253 -14.36 -9.30 2.79
C GLN A 253 -14.17 -10.62 2.05
N GLN A 254 -14.44 -10.66 0.75
CA GLN A 254 -14.52 -11.89 -0.04
C GLN A 254 -13.51 -11.93 -1.19
N GLY A 255 -12.87 -10.81 -1.50
CA GLY A 255 -12.03 -10.70 -2.68
C GLY A 255 -11.82 -9.25 -3.08
N GLU A 256 -11.12 -9.05 -4.19
CA GLU A 256 -11.00 -7.74 -4.80
C GLU A 256 -12.34 -7.26 -5.32
N LEU A 257 -12.73 -6.05 -4.94
CA LEU A 257 -14.02 -5.47 -5.34
C LEU A 257 -13.89 -4.67 -6.65
N PHE A 258 -14.62 -5.11 -7.67
CA PHE A 258 -14.89 -4.36 -8.90
C PHE A 258 -16.30 -3.79 -8.84
N PHE A 259 -16.45 -2.51 -9.15
CA PHE A 259 -17.74 -1.84 -9.03
C PHE A 259 -17.88 -0.71 -10.04
N GLY A 260 -19.12 -0.28 -10.27
CA GLY A 260 -19.42 0.78 -11.23
C GLY A 260 -20.90 1.04 -11.33
N LYS A 261 -21.30 1.78 -12.37
CA LYS A 261 -22.70 2.06 -12.71
C LYS A 261 -23.02 1.63 -14.13
N ALA A 262 -24.21 1.09 -14.33
CA ALA A 262 -24.84 0.93 -15.62
C ALA A 262 -25.76 2.13 -15.86
N VAL A 263 -25.56 2.80 -16.99
CA VAL A 263 -26.37 3.94 -17.42
C VAL A 263 -26.91 3.70 -18.82
N ASP A 264 -28.08 4.27 -19.10
CA ASP A 264 -28.58 4.33 -20.46
C ASP A 264 -27.66 5.18 -21.34
N SER A 265 -27.32 4.67 -22.52
CA SER A 265 -26.26 5.22 -23.39
C SER A 265 -26.65 6.56 -24.03
N GLU A 266 -27.95 6.82 -24.17
CA GLU A 266 -28.46 8.06 -24.78
C GLU A 266 -28.77 9.11 -23.72
N THR A 267 -29.41 8.72 -22.62
CA THR A 267 -29.93 9.63 -21.60
C THR A 267 -28.98 9.81 -20.41
N GLY A 268 -28.06 8.88 -20.17
CA GLY A 268 -27.17 8.86 -19.00
C GLY A 268 -27.88 8.52 -17.69
N ASN A 269 -29.17 8.14 -17.74
CA ASN A 269 -29.93 7.79 -16.54
C ASN A 269 -29.52 6.42 -16.00
N PRO A 270 -29.62 6.19 -14.68
CA PRO A 270 -29.37 4.87 -14.09
C PRO A 270 -30.17 3.75 -14.74
N SER A 271 -29.49 2.67 -15.10
CA SER A 271 -30.10 1.45 -15.67
C SER A 271 -30.21 0.38 -14.60
N ALA A 272 -31.37 0.33 -13.92
CA ALA A 272 -31.63 -0.57 -12.79
C ALA A 272 -32.04 -1.98 -13.25
N GLY A 273 -31.61 -3.01 -12.51
CA GLY A 273 -31.92 -4.42 -12.78
C GLY A 273 -31.19 -5.03 -13.98
N THR A 274 -30.28 -4.28 -14.61
CA THR A 274 -29.45 -4.74 -15.72
C THR A 274 -28.49 -5.80 -15.25
N ARG A 275 -28.41 -6.90 -16.00
CA ARG A 275 -27.44 -7.96 -15.76
C ARG A 275 -26.08 -7.52 -16.27
N VAL A 276 -25.08 -7.55 -15.38
CA VAL A 276 -23.68 -7.35 -15.71
C VAL A 276 -22.97 -8.69 -15.55
N VAL A 277 -22.18 -9.10 -16.53
CA VAL A 277 -21.36 -10.30 -16.52
C VAL A 277 -19.90 -9.88 -16.57
N MET A 278 -19.11 -10.29 -15.58
CA MET A 278 -17.67 -10.07 -15.53
C MET A 278 -16.93 -11.37 -15.82
N SER A 279 -15.90 -11.32 -16.65
CA SER A 279 -15.00 -12.45 -16.88
C SER A 279 -13.53 -12.03 -16.87
N ILE A 280 -12.67 -12.89 -16.31
CA ILE A 280 -11.21 -12.76 -16.42
C ILE A 280 -10.72 -14.01 -17.15
N PRO A 281 -10.26 -13.89 -18.40
CA PRO A 281 -9.79 -15.02 -19.17
C PRO A 281 -8.44 -15.51 -18.65
N GLY A 282 -8.28 -16.82 -18.44
CA GLY A 282 -7.07 -17.42 -17.91
C GLY A 282 -7.28 -18.87 -17.49
N ASP A 283 -6.26 -19.44 -16.86
CA ASP A 283 -6.35 -20.70 -16.12
C ASP A 283 -5.80 -20.49 -14.70
N PRO A 284 -6.67 -20.41 -13.67
CA PRO A 284 -8.13 -20.53 -13.75
C PRO A 284 -8.78 -19.32 -14.45
N TYR A 285 -9.97 -19.53 -15.03
CA TYR A 285 -10.82 -18.44 -15.53
C TYR A 285 -11.81 -18.01 -14.45
N PHE A 286 -12.19 -16.73 -14.45
CA PHE A 286 -13.22 -16.20 -13.56
C PHE A 286 -14.44 -15.78 -14.40
N LEU A 287 -15.64 -16.08 -13.90
CA LEU A 287 -16.91 -15.65 -14.51
C LEU A 287 -17.97 -15.45 -13.42
N GLU A 288 -18.51 -14.23 -13.31
CA GLU A 288 -19.59 -13.92 -12.37
C GLU A 288 -20.63 -13.01 -13.01
N SER A 289 -21.87 -13.06 -12.52
CA SER A 289 -22.95 -12.20 -13.00
C SER A 289 -23.76 -11.61 -11.86
N VAL A 290 -23.98 -10.29 -11.91
CA VAL A 290 -24.70 -9.52 -10.90
C VAL A 290 -25.78 -8.65 -11.56
N LYS A 291 -26.72 -8.14 -10.76
CA LYS A 291 -27.74 -7.19 -11.22
C LYS A 291 -27.50 -5.82 -10.62
N THR A 292 -27.73 -4.78 -11.39
CA THR A 292 -27.60 -3.40 -10.94
C THR A 292 -28.73 -3.02 -9.97
N ASN A 293 -28.42 -2.17 -8.99
CA ASN A 293 -29.39 -1.64 -8.03
C ASN A 293 -30.25 -0.50 -8.64
N ALA A 294 -31.12 0.12 -7.84
CA ALA A 294 -32.00 1.21 -8.29
C ALA A 294 -31.23 2.42 -8.86
N ASP A 295 -30.01 2.66 -8.39
CA ASP A 295 -29.11 3.73 -8.85
C ASP A 295 -28.18 3.27 -9.98
N GLY A 296 -28.44 2.10 -10.57
CA GLY A 296 -27.64 1.50 -11.63
C GLY A 296 -26.30 0.93 -11.16
N GLY A 297 -26.00 0.94 -9.87
CA GLY A 297 -24.74 0.47 -9.30
C GLY A 297 -24.61 -1.06 -9.33
N PHE A 298 -23.42 -1.58 -9.65
CA PHE A 298 -23.07 -3.00 -9.58
C PHE A 298 -21.77 -3.21 -8.80
N TYR A 299 -21.61 -4.40 -8.22
CA TYR A 299 -20.48 -4.81 -7.37
C TYR A 299 -20.18 -6.29 -7.66
N VAL A 300 -18.93 -6.63 -7.95
CA VAL A 300 -18.46 -7.99 -8.24
C VAL A 300 -17.19 -8.24 -7.42
N TYR A 301 -17.12 -9.38 -6.72
CA TYR A 301 -15.95 -9.75 -5.92
C TYR A 301 -15.14 -10.83 -6.64
N VAL A 302 -13.84 -10.61 -6.79
CA VAL A 302 -12.91 -11.60 -7.35
C VAL A 302 -12.10 -12.22 -6.23
N HIS A 303 -12.38 -13.50 -5.95
CA HIS A 303 -11.83 -14.26 -4.82
C HIS A 303 -10.55 -15.02 -5.19
N ASP A 304 -10.32 -15.29 -6.48
CA ASP A 304 -9.24 -16.15 -6.96
C ASP A 304 -8.05 -15.34 -7.47
N GLU A 305 -6.84 -15.88 -7.33
CA GLU A 305 -5.66 -15.34 -8.01
C GLU A 305 -5.84 -15.43 -9.53
N TYR A 306 -5.68 -14.29 -10.21
CA TYR A 306 -5.76 -14.22 -11.65
C TYR A 306 -4.43 -13.71 -12.22
N LYS A 307 -3.95 -14.37 -13.28
CA LYS A 307 -2.69 -14.01 -13.96
C LYS A 307 -2.88 -12.96 -15.05
N ASN A 308 -4.11 -12.79 -15.52
CA ASN A 308 -4.43 -11.92 -16.62
C ASN A 308 -4.88 -10.55 -16.10
N ALA A 309 -4.20 -9.49 -16.52
CA ALA A 309 -4.51 -8.13 -16.12
C ALA A 309 -5.74 -7.52 -16.84
N GLN A 310 -6.48 -8.32 -17.62
CA GLN A 310 -7.65 -7.87 -18.36
C GLN A 310 -8.93 -8.54 -17.85
N ALA A 311 -9.89 -7.72 -17.42
CA ALA A 311 -11.24 -8.13 -17.13
C ALA A 311 -12.20 -7.61 -18.22
N LEU A 312 -13.17 -8.44 -18.61
CA LEU A 312 -14.22 -8.10 -19.57
C LEU A 312 -15.55 -7.98 -18.83
N PHE A 313 -16.27 -6.89 -19.07
CA PHE A 313 -17.61 -6.69 -18.56
C PHE A 313 -18.60 -6.57 -19.72
N GLN A 314 -19.70 -7.29 -19.63
CA GLN A 314 -20.75 -7.35 -20.65
C GLN A 314 -22.11 -7.17 -20.01
N THR A 315 -23.06 -6.65 -20.78
CA THR A 315 -24.47 -6.56 -20.40
C THR A 315 -25.35 -7.33 -21.38
N ASP A 316 -26.60 -7.59 -21.01
CA ASP A 316 -27.55 -8.23 -21.92
C ASP A 316 -27.87 -7.35 -23.15
N ASP A 317 -27.62 -6.04 -23.07
CA ASP A 317 -27.87 -5.08 -24.15
C ASP A 317 -26.81 -3.96 -24.19
N ASP A 318 -25.65 -4.31 -24.72
CA ASP A 318 -24.51 -3.41 -24.86
C ASP A 318 -24.78 -2.22 -25.81
N SER A 319 -25.89 -2.24 -26.57
CA SER A 319 -26.26 -1.14 -27.46
C SER A 319 -26.99 0.00 -26.75
N ARG A 320 -27.70 -0.32 -25.66
CA ARG A 320 -28.46 0.66 -24.86
C ARG A 320 -27.83 0.95 -23.52
N VAL A 321 -26.98 0.06 -22.98
CA VAL A 321 -26.36 0.24 -21.67
C VAL A 321 -24.86 0.51 -21.79
N ARG A 322 -24.40 1.60 -21.19
CA ARG A 322 -22.99 1.91 -21.00
C ARG A 322 -22.60 1.62 -19.55
N LEU A 323 -21.46 0.94 -19.38
CA LEU A 323 -20.86 0.72 -18.07
C LEU A 323 -19.83 1.80 -17.75
N GLU A 324 -19.92 2.36 -16.56
CA GLU A 324 -19.00 3.34 -16.00
C GLU A 324 -18.33 2.73 -14.78
N PHE A 325 -17.04 2.45 -14.86
CA PHE A 325 -16.30 1.79 -13.78
C PHE A 325 -15.93 2.78 -12.68
N GLY A 326 -16.18 2.37 -11.44
CA GLY A 326 -15.71 3.07 -10.26
C GLY A 326 -14.25 2.74 -9.99
N THR A 327 -13.48 3.76 -9.63
CA THR A 327 -12.16 3.59 -9.04
C THR A 327 -12.25 3.86 -7.54
N PRO A 328 -11.72 2.98 -6.66
CA PRO A 328 -11.60 3.29 -5.25
C PRO A 328 -10.89 4.63 -5.07
N LYS A 329 -11.46 5.51 -4.25
CA LYS A 329 -10.78 6.77 -3.92
C LYS A 329 -9.51 6.45 -3.14
N GLU A 330 -8.41 7.08 -3.52
CA GLU A 330 -7.15 7.03 -2.77
C GLU A 330 -7.36 7.59 -1.36
N LEU A 331 -6.52 7.15 -0.43
CA LEU A 331 -6.52 7.68 0.93
C LEU A 331 -6.04 9.14 0.90
N ASP A 332 -6.66 10.01 1.70
CA ASP A 332 -6.19 11.39 1.83
C ASP A 332 -4.85 11.41 2.58
N VAL A 333 -3.81 11.90 1.90
CA VAL A 333 -2.42 11.92 2.37
C VAL A 333 -1.92 13.32 2.75
N SER A 334 -2.79 14.32 2.76
CA SER A 334 -2.42 15.72 3.04
C SER A 334 -1.77 15.94 4.41
N GLY A 335 -2.02 15.06 5.39
CA GLY A 335 -1.44 15.09 6.73
C GLY A 335 -0.10 14.33 6.90
N LEU A 336 0.50 13.82 5.82
CA LEU A 336 1.76 13.08 5.93
C LEU A 336 2.96 13.99 6.20
N THR A 337 3.79 13.56 7.14
CA THR A 337 5.12 14.11 7.39
C THR A 337 6.18 13.14 6.86
N PHE A 338 7.29 13.68 6.37
CA PHE A 338 8.36 12.89 5.74
C PHE A 338 9.67 13.13 6.46
N GLN A 339 10.35 12.05 6.83
CA GLN A 339 11.71 12.17 7.32
C GLN A 339 12.63 12.66 6.19
N LYS A 340 13.51 13.63 6.50
CA LYS A 340 14.50 14.13 5.57
C LYS A 340 15.80 13.33 5.65
N PHE A 341 16.23 12.79 4.51
CA PHE A 341 17.56 12.28 4.30
C PHE A 341 18.35 13.19 3.38
N GLU A 342 19.62 13.38 3.69
CA GLU A 342 20.53 14.22 2.92
C GLU A 342 21.67 13.40 2.32
N LEU A 343 21.88 13.58 1.02
CA LEU A 343 22.98 12.96 0.31
C LEU A 343 24.31 13.66 0.63
N LYS A 344 25.24 12.93 1.24
CA LYS A 344 26.60 13.43 1.55
C LYS A 344 27.60 12.93 0.53
N ARG A 345 28.60 13.75 0.21
CA ARG A 345 29.72 13.37 -0.70
C ARG A 345 30.43 12.09 -0.26
N ALA A 346 30.53 11.85 1.05
CA ALA A 346 31.13 10.63 1.62
C ALA A 346 30.42 9.34 1.20
N PHE A 347 29.17 9.41 0.73
CA PHE A 347 28.40 8.25 0.30
C PHE A 347 28.67 7.83 -1.15
N ALA A 348 29.42 8.63 -1.93
CA ALA A 348 29.58 8.41 -3.37
C ALA A 348 30.09 7.01 -3.74
N GLU A 349 31.14 6.52 -3.08
CA GLU A 349 31.69 5.19 -3.35
C GLU A 349 30.71 4.07 -2.99
N ALA A 350 30.01 4.19 -1.86
CA ALA A 350 29.00 3.21 -1.44
C ALA A 350 27.81 3.16 -2.39
N ILE A 351 27.37 4.31 -2.91
CA ILE A 351 26.30 4.42 -3.91
C ILE A 351 26.74 3.77 -5.22
N LYS A 352 27.97 4.06 -5.67
CA LYS A 352 28.54 3.48 -6.88
C LYS A 352 28.64 1.95 -6.78
N GLU A 353 29.21 1.43 -5.68
CA GLU A 353 29.33 -0.01 -5.44
C GLU A 353 27.95 -0.69 -5.45
N ARG A 354 26.97 -0.16 -4.71
CA ARG A 354 25.61 -0.72 -4.65
C ARG A 354 24.90 -0.64 -6.00
N SER A 355 25.08 0.44 -6.75
CA SER A 355 24.54 0.58 -8.11
C SER A 355 25.09 -0.49 -9.07
N VAL A 356 26.41 -0.74 -9.05
CA VAL A 356 27.03 -1.78 -9.87
C VAL A 356 26.50 -3.17 -9.47
N HIS A 357 26.42 -3.47 -8.17
CA HIS A 357 25.86 -4.74 -7.71
C HIS A 357 24.41 -4.95 -8.16
N ASN A 358 23.58 -3.92 -8.06
CA ASN A 358 22.18 -3.95 -8.44
C ASN A 358 22.01 -4.19 -9.95
N GLN A 359 22.83 -3.55 -10.79
CA GLN A 359 22.84 -3.81 -12.25
C GLN A 359 23.20 -5.27 -12.57
N ILE A 360 24.23 -5.81 -11.91
CA ILE A 360 24.64 -7.21 -12.08
C ILE A 360 23.51 -8.14 -11.62
N GLU A 361 22.92 -7.88 -10.45
CA GLU A 361 21.85 -8.68 -9.87
C GLU A 361 20.61 -8.73 -10.78
N ASN A 362 20.21 -7.59 -11.35
CA ASN A 362 19.09 -7.51 -12.29
C ASN A 362 19.40 -8.22 -13.63
N GLN A 363 20.65 -8.15 -14.11
CA GLN A 363 21.05 -8.85 -15.34
C GLN A 363 20.95 -10.38 -15.21
N PHE A 364 21.21 -10.92 -14.01
CA PHE A 364 21.14 -12.36 -13.73
C PHE A 364 19.86 -12.78 -12.98
N PHE A 365 18.85 -11.92 -12.93
CA PHE A 365 17.65 -12.15 -12.15
C PHE A 365 16.94 -13.47 -12.49
N PHE A 366 16.90 -13.87 -13.76
CA PHE A 366 16.29 -15.12 -14.21
C PHE A 366 16.97 -16.39 -13.67
N LEU A 367 18.21 -16.30 -13.16
CA LEU A 367 18.94 -17.42 -12.55
C LEU A 367 18.68 -17.56 -11.05
N LYS A 368 17.95 -16.62 -10.44
CA LYS A 368 17.72 -16.59 -9.00
C LYS A 368 16.60 -17.56 -8.63
N LEU A 369 16.96 -18.64 -7.94
CA LEU A 369 16.00 -19.47 -7.22
C LEU A 369 15.50 -18.67 -6.00
N TYR A 370 14.25 -18.23 -6.03
CA TYR A 370 13.60 -17.65 -4.87
C TYR A 370 13.49 -18.72 -3.77
N PHE A 371 14.30 -18.60 -2.72
CA PHE A 371 14.06 -19.27 -1.44
C PHE A 371 13.34 -18.29 -0.53
N PHE A 372 12.00 -18.38 -0.47
CA PHE A 372 11.28 -17.90 0.69
C PHE A 372 11.53 -18.90 1.83
N ILE A 373 12.07 -18.42 2.95
CA ILE A 373 12.04 -19.17 4.19
C ILE A 373 10.70 -18.81 4.82
N VAL A 374 9.73 -19.73 4.69
CA VAL A 374 8.49 -19.74 5.49
C VAL A 374 8.84 -20.13 6.92
#